data_AF-A0A3Q3FTV2-F1
#
_entry.id   AF-A0A3Q3FTV2-F1
#
_cell.length_a   1.000
_cell.length_b   1.000
_cell.length_c   1.000
_cell.angle_alpha   90.00
_cell.angle_beta   90.00
_cell.angle_gamma   90.00
#
_symmetry.space_group_name_H-M   'P 1'
#
loop_
_entity.id
_entity.type
_entity.pdbx_description
1 polymer ?
#
loop_
_entity_poly.entity_id
_entity_poly.type
_entity_poly.pdbx_seq_one_letter_code
_entity_poly.pdbx_strand_id
1 'polypeptide(L)'
;MICSPAPEVPSIDQAYSKHSDSITVEFTQVSGATSYILRAESVIGDFFSETVVSSSPGTVMELQPFTEYKLSVMSVNSGGRSQPSYPIQAGTGVEKSLTLETQIHFTVWLDCLKLDYRMKL
;
A
#
# COMPACT_ATOMS: atom_id res chain seq x y z
N MET A 1 -31.61 15.41 17.36
CA MET A 1 -30.38 14.58 17.32
C MET A 1 -30.58 13.59 16.20
N ILE A 2 -29.99 13.83 15.04
CA ILE A 2 -30.09 12.92 13.89
C ILE A 2 -29.04 11.84 14.11
N CYS A 3 -29.48 10.60 14.35
CA CYS A 3 -28.59 9.46 14.41
C CYS A 3 -28.20 9.11 12.97
N SER A 4 -26.96 9.38 12.58
CA SER A 4 -26.45 8.95 11.29
C SER A 4 -26.25 7.43 11.32
N PRO A 5 -26.65 6.68 10.27
CA PRO A 5 -26.28 5.27 10.18
C PRO A 5 -24.75 5.14 10.00
N ALA A 6 -24.22 3.97 10.40
CA ALA A 6 -22.83 3.65 10.10
C ALA A 6 -22.59 3.70 8.58
N PRO A 7 -21.41 4.14 8.13
CA PRO A 7 -21.13 4.26 6.71
C PRO A 7 -20.94 2.89 6.05
N GLU A 8 -21.02 2.86 4.72
CA GLU A 8 -20.85 1.64 3.93
C GLU A 8 -19.39 1.15 3.97
N VAL A 9 -19.18 -0.13 3.66
CA VAL A 9 -17.85 -0.75 3.68
C VAL A 9 -17.05 -0.28 2.45
N PRO A 10 -15.89 0.37 2.63
CA PRO A 10 -15.03 0.75 1.50
C PRO A 10 -14.34 -0.47 0.87
N SER A 11 -13.95 -0.36 -0.39
CA SER A 11 -13.17 -1.37 -1.12
C SER A 11 -11.74 -0.89 -1.33
N ILE A 12 -10.75 -1.78 -1.20
CA ILE A 12 -9.36 -1.46 -1.52
C ILE A 12 -9.13 -1.75 -3.00
N ASP A 13 -8.67 -0.73 -3.73
CA ASP A 13 -8.38 -0.83 -5.16
C ASP A 13 -6.95 -1.33 -5.37
N GLN A 14 -6.00 -0.79 -4.61
CA GLN A 14 -4.60 -1.22 -4.61
C GLN A 14 -3.87 -0.87 -3.31
N ALA A 15 -2.82 -1.61 -2.98
CA ALA A 15 -1.84 -1.19 -1.99
C ALA A 15 -0.42 -1.45 -2.51
N TYR A 16 0.46 -0.49 -2.27
CA TYR A 16 1.84 -0.55 -2.68
C TYR A 16 2.75 0.09 -1.63
N SER A 17 3.97 -0.42 -1.54
CA SER A 17 4.99 0.10 -0.64
C SER A 17 6.02 0.89 -1.44
N LYS A 18 6.31 2.12 -1.00
CA LYS A 18 7.42 2.93 -1.54
C LYS A 18 8.66 2.93 -0.64
N HIS A 19 8.47 2.60 0.64
CA HIS A 19 9.51 2.58 1.66
C HIS A 19 9.43 1.28 2.45
N SER A 20 10.53 0.85 3.05
CA SER A 20 10.59 -0.40 3.81
C SER A 20 9.75 -0.38 5.09
N ASP A 21 9.22 0.76 5.49
CA ASP A 21 8.48 0.95 6.75
C ASP A 21 7.06 1.47 6.52
N SER A 22 6.61 1.57 5.27
CA SER A 22 5.28 2.10 4.97
C SER A 22 4.63 1.47 3.75
N ILE A 23 3.30 1.42 3.80
CA ILE A 23 2.45 0.97 2.71
C ILE A 23 1.36 2.02 2.47
N THR A 24 1.23 2.46 1.22
CA THR A 24 0.13 3.31 0.77
C THR A 24 -1.00 2.43 0.25
N VAL A 25 -2.20 2.68 0.75
CA VAL A 25 -3.43 1.98 0.40
C VAL A 25 -4.38 2.96 -0.30
N GLU A 26 -4.75 2.62 -1.53
CA GLU A 26 -5.79 3.29 -2.29
C GLU A 26 -7.09 2.52 -2.17
N PHE A 27 -8.13 3.23 -1.74
CA PHE A 27 -9.44 2.67 -1.50
C PHE A 27 -10.55 3.63 -1.95
N THR A 28 -11.74 3.09 -2.13
CA THR A 28 -12.92 3.86 -2.52
C THR A 28 -13.47 4.66 -1.34
N GLN A 29 -13.76 5.93 -1.59
CA GLN A 29 -14.41 6.79 -0.60
C GLN A 29 -15.92 6.60 -0.64
N VAL A 30 -16.52 6.32 0.52
CA VAL A 30 -17.97 6.11 0.66
C VAL A 30 -18.67 7.38 1.13
N SER A 31 -19.88 7.62 0.63
CA SER A 31 -20.69 8.76 1.08
C SER A 31 -21.09 8.59 2.54
N GLY A 32 -20.93 9.65 3.34
CA GLY A 32 -21.29 9.65 4.76
C GLY A 32 -20.18 9.20 5.70
N ALA A 33 -19.00 8.85 5.19
CA ALA A 33 -17.79 8.70 6.00
C ALA A 33 -17.11 10.05 6.22
N THR A 34 -16.69 10.32 7.45
CA THR A 34 -15.88 11.49 7.82
C THR A 34 -14.39 11.16 7.91
N SER A 35 -14.06 9.89 8.15
CA SER A 35 -12.70 9.38 8.21
C SER A 35 -12.67 7.88 7.93
N TYR A 36 -11.47 7.34 7.81
CA TYR A 36 -11.21 5.93 7.54
C TYR A 36 -10.14 5.42 8.50
N ILE A 37 -10.19 4.12 8.77
CA ILE A 37 -9.21 3.43 9.59
C ILE A 37 -8.59 2.35 8.73
N LEU A 38 -7.29 2.51 8.46
CA LEU A 38 -6.45 1.52 7.83
C LEU A 38 -5.89 0.60 8.89
N ARG A 39 -6.11 -0.69 8.72
CA ARG A 39 -5.67 -1.73 9.64
C ARG A 39 -4.65 -2.60 8.93
N ALA A 40 -3.44 -2.66 9.48
CA ALA A 40 -2.36 -3.50 9.01
C ALA A 40 -2.10 -4.61 10.03
N GLU A 41 -2.21 -5.84 9.58
CA GLU A 41 -1.94 -7.03 10.40
C GLU A 41 -0.90 -7.87 9.68
N SER A 42 0.15 -8.31 10.37
CA SER A 42 1.14 -9.22 9.78
C SER A 42 0.46 -10.53 9.36
N VAL A 43 0.87 -11.13 8.25
CA VAL A 43 0.26 -12.39 7.77
C VAL A 43 0.38 -13.51 8.81
N ILE A 44 1.47 -13.52 9.59
CA ILE A 44 1.72 -14.46 10.68
C ILE A 44 0.98 -14.10 11.98
N GLY A 45 0.37 -12.91 12.07
CA GLY A 45 -0.49 -12.48 13.19
C GLY A 45 0.25 -12.00 14.43
N ASP A 46 1.54 -11.68 14.32
CA ASP A 46 2.39 -11.20 15.42
C ASP A 46 2.38 -9.67 15.59
N PHE A 47 1.96 -8.94 14.56
CA PHE A 47 1.90 -7.48 14.53
C PHE A 47 0.53 -6.98 14.09
N PHE A 48 0.09 -5.89 14.71
CA PHE A 48 -1.18 -5.21 14.44
C PHE A 48 -1.03 -3.70 14.62
N SER A 49 -1.51 -2.93 13.65
CA SER A 49 -1.56 -1.47 13.71
C SER A 49 -2.82 -0.90 13.05
N GLU A 50 -3.35 0.19 13.60
CA GLU A 50 -4.44 0.97 13.01
C GLU A 50 -4.00 2.42 12.80
N THR A 51 -4.24 2.95 11.60
CA THR A 51 -3.95 4.35 11.24
C THR A 51 -5.22 5.03 10.78
N VAL A 52 -5.54 6.19 11.35
CA VAL A 52 -6.70 6.99 10.95
C VAL A 52 -6.30 7.93 9.81
N VAL A 53 -7.07 7.93 8.73
CA VAL A 53 -6.87 8.81 7.57
C VAL A 53 -8.17 9.54 7.24
N SER A 54 -8.07 10.77 6.75
CA SER A 54 -9.26 11.56 6.34
C SER A 54 -9.76 11.19 4.95
N SER A 55 -8.88 10.69 4.09
CA SER A 55 -9.17 10.43 2.67
C SER A 55 -8.29 9.33 2.07
N SER A 56 -8.61 8.95 0.83
CA SER A 56 -7.78 8.07 -0.01
C SER A 56 -6.87 8.91 -0.92
N PRO A 57 -5.62 8.49 -1.19
CA PRO A 57 -4.92 7.37 -0.57
C PRO A 57 -4.56 7.62 0.89
N GLY A 58 -4.41 6.55 1.67
CA GLY A 58 -3.89 6.62 3.03
C GLY A 58 -2.61 5.81 3.18
N THR A 59 -1.71 6.22 4.08
CA THR A 59 -0.43 5.55 4.30
C THR A 59 -0.35 5.01 5.71
N VAL A 60 -0.05 3.72 5.84
CA VAL A 60 0.31 3.08 7.11
C VAL A 60 1.82 3.17 7.27
N MET A 61 2.28 3.68 8.40
CA MET A 61 3.70 3.86 8.72
C MET A 61 4.13 2.92 9.86
N GLU A 62 5.42 2.96 10.21
CA GLU A 62 6.00 2.18 11.32
C GLU A 62 5.86 0.67 11.16
N LEU A 63 5.83 0.20 9.91
CA LEU A 63 5.81 -1.22 9.59
C LEU A 63 7.22 -1.80 9.64
N GLN A 64 7.32 -3.07 9.99
CA GLN A 64 8.59 -3.79 9.89
C GLN A 64 8.98 -3.99 8.42
N PRO A 65 10.28 -3.87 8.07
CA PRO A 65 10.78 -4.08 6.73
C PRO A 65 10.72 -5.55 6.29
N PHE A 66 10.61 -5.77 4.97
CA PHE A 66 10.57 -7.11 4.36
C PHE A 66 9.50 -8.02 4.96
N THR A 67 8.36 -7.45 5.33
CA THR A 67 7.27 -8.14 6.02
C THR A 67 5.98 -8.00 5.22
N GLU A 68 5.21 -9.10 5.15
CA GLU A 68 3.93 -9.13 4.44
C GLU A 68 2.77 -8.84 5.40
N TYR A 69 1.90 -7.92 5.00
CA TYR A 69 0.77 -7.46 5.80
C TYR A 69 -0.56 -7.68 5.08
N LYS A 70 -1.58 -8.07 5.83
CA LYS A 70 -2.99 -8.01 5.49
C LYS A 70 -3.52 -6.62 5.83
N LEU A 71 -3.95 -5.90 4.80
CA LEU A 71 -4.48 -4.55 4.89
C LEU A 71 -5.98 -4.58 4.71
N SER A 72 -6.69 -3.89 5.61
CA SER A 72 -8.14 -3.71 5.55
C SER A 72 -8.50 -2.28 5.90
N VAL A 73 -9.60 -1.78 5.37
CA VAL A 73 -10.09 -0.42 5.62
C VAL A 73 -11.50 -0.45 6.18
N MET A 74 -11.76 0.44 7.14
CA MET A 74 -13.09 0.69 7.70
C MET A 74 -13.42 2.16 7.53
N SER A 75 -14.66 2.46 7.17
CA SER A 75 -15.17 3.83 7.16
C SER A 75 -15.73 4.20 8.54
N VAL A 76 -15.63 5.49 8.89
CA VAL A 76 -16.03 6.00 10.20
C VAL A 76 -16.82 7.29 10.06
N ASN A 77 -17.90 7.40 10.85
CA ASN A 77 -18.64 8.63 11.05
C ASN A 77 -19.19 8.73 12.49
N SER A 78 -20.00 9.75 12.76
CA SER A 78 -20.66 9.94 14.07
C SER A 78 -21.65 8.82 14.45
N GLY A 79 -22.11 8.05 13.46
CA GLY A 79 -22.97 6.88 13.62
C GLY A 79 -22.25 5.58 13.96
N GLY A 80 -20.92 5.52 13.74
CA GLY A 80 -20.09 4.36 14.07
C GLY A 80 -19.06 4.02 13.00
N ARG A 81 -18.66 2.75 13.00
CA ARG A 81 -17.66 2.17 12.07
C ARG A 81 -18.35 1.13 11.17
N SER A 82 -17.94 1.05 9.92
CA SER A 82 -18.34 -0.04 9.04
C SER A 82 -17.70 -1.37 9.44
N GLN A 83 -18.13 -2.46 8.81
CA GLN A 83 -17.32 -3.68 8.78
C GLN A 83 -15.99 -3.42 8.06
N PRO A 84 -14.93 -4.19 8.37
CA PRO A 84 -13.69 -4.15 7.60
C PRO A 84 -13.93 -4.58 6.14
N SER A 85 -13.20 -3.94 5.23
CA SER A 85 -13.12 -4.38 3.83
C SER A 85 -12.55 -5.79 3.70
N TYR A 86 -12.68 -6.37 2.51
CA TYR A 86 -11.90 -7.54 2.14
C TYR A 86 -10.40 -7.23 2.33
N PRO A 87 -9.65 -8.11 3.01
CA PRO A 87 -8.24 -7.89 3.25
C PRO A 87 -7.45 -8.13 1.96
N ILE A 88 -6.51 -7.24 1.66
CA ILE A 88 -5.52 -7.44 0.60
C ILE A 88 -4.13 -7.61 1.21
N GLN A 89 -3.25 -8.33 0.53
CA GLN A 89 -1.87 -8.55 1.01
C GLN A 89 -0.91 -7.61 0.29
N ALA A 90 -0.05 -6.93 1.05
CA ALA A 90 1.05 -6.15 0.52
C ALA A 90 2.26 -6.25 1.45
N GLY A 91 3.44 -6.32 0.85
CA GLY A 91 4.70 -6.36 1.58
C GLY A 91 5.37 -4.98 1.66
N THR A 92 6.05 -4.73 2.78
CA THR A 92 7.04 -3.66 2.85
C THR A 92 8.34 -4.10 2.19
N GLY A 93 8.89 -3.29 1.31
CA GLY A 93 10.14 -3.64 0.64
C GLY A 93 10.91 -2.39 0.23
N VAL A 94 12.18 -2.32 0.64
CA VAL A 94 13.19 -1.66 -0.17
C VAL A 94 13.91 -2.81 -0.84
N GLU A 95 13.57 -3.09 -2.11
CA GLU A 95 14.46 -3.59 -3.19
C GLU A 95 13.59 -4.02 -4.40
N LYS A 96 13.66 -3.20 -5.45
CA LYS A 96 13.24 -3.38 -6.86
C LYS A 96 11.76 -3.62 -7.19
N SER A 97 11.09 -2.54 -7.60
CA SER A 97 10.48 -2.58 -8.92
C SER A 97 11.55 -2.18 -9.94
N LEU A 98 12.34 -3.17 -10.40
CA LEU A 98 12.73 -3.14 -11.80
C LEU A 98 11.43 -3.27 -12.56
N THR A 99 10.86 -2.14 -12.97
CA THR A 99 9.84 -2.18 -14.01
C THR A 99 10.52 -2.87 -15.20
N LEU A 100 9.92 -3.95 -15.70
CA LEU A 100 10.42 -4.70 -16.85
C LEU A 100 10.50 -3.84 -18.13
N GLU A 101 10.11 -2.57 -18.08
CA GLU A 101 10.27 -1.57 -19.13
C GLU A 101 11.57 -0.74 -18.99
N THR A 102 12.23 -0.69 -17.83
CA THR A 102 13.56 -0.03 -17.68
C THR A 102 14.76 -0.97 -17.84
N GLN A 103 14.52 -2.29 -17.86
CA GLN A 103 15.58 -3.29 -18.08
C GLN A 103 16.15 -3.31 -19.50
N ILE A 104 15.36 -2.89 -20.49
CA ILE A 104 15.83 -2.85 -21.89
C ILE A 104 16.89 -1.76 -22.05
N HIS A 105 16.77 -0.61 -21.38
CA HIS A 105 17.76 0.45 -21.52
C HIS A 105 19.06 0.11 -20.79
N PHE A 106 19.01 -0.42 -19.56
CA PHE A 106 20.23 -0.78 -18.82
C PHE A 106 21.03 -1.93 -19.45
N THR A 107 20.37 -2.92 -20.05
CA THR A 107 21.05 -4.03 -20.73
C THR A 107 21.75 -3.55 -22.01
N VAL A 108 21.08 -2.72 -22.82
CA VAL A 108 21.66 -2.16 -24.05
C VAL A 108 22.89 -1.28 -23.76
N TRP A 109 22.87 -0.50 -22.67
CA TRP A 109 24.02 0.31 -22.26
C TRP A 109 25.25 -0.52 -21.83
N LEU A 110 25.04 -1.60 -21.07
CA LEU A 110 26.12 -2.50 -20.64
C LEU A 110 26.73 -3.31 -21.80
N ASP A 111 25.91 -3.68 -22.79
CA ASP A 111 26.39 -4.36 -24.00
C ASP A 111 27.16 -3.41 -24.95
N CYS A 112 26.73 -2.15 -25.07
CA CYS A 112 27.48 -1.12 -25.82
C CYS A 112 28.87 -0.84 -25.20
N LEU A 113 28.95 -0.69 -23.87
CA LEU A 113 30.22 -0.46 -23.17
C LEU A 113 31.19 -1.65 -23.27
N LYS A 114 30.69 -2.89 -23.34
CA LYS A 114 31.53 -4.09 -23.55
C LYS A 114 32.08 -4.19 -24.97
N LEU A 115 31.35 -3.68 -25.98
CA LEU A 115 31.83 -3.61 -27.36
C LEU A 115 32.91 -2.52 -27.53
N ASP A 116 32.76 -1.38 -26.87
CA ASP A 116 33.75 -0.28 -26.94
C ASP A 116 35.09 -0.64 -26.28
N TYR A 117 35.08 -1.47 -25.23
CA TYR A 117 36.32 -1.93 -24.57
C TYR A 117 37.05 -3.05 -25.34
N ARG A 118 36.39 -3.72 -26.28
CA ARG A 118 36.99 -4.78 -27.11
C ARG A 118 37.66 -4.28 -28.39
N MET A 119 37.51 -3.00 -28.74
CA MET A 119 38.11 -2.39 -29.94
C MET A 119 39.28 -1.43 -29.65
N LYS A 120 39.93 -1.59 -28.49
CA LYS A 120 41.16 -0.85 -28.10
C LYS A 120 42.39 -1.75 -27.83
N LEU A 121 42.40 -2.96 -28.41
CA LEU A 121 43.63 -3.72 -28.62
C LEU A 121 44.13 -3.50 -30.04
#